data_AF-A0A966XHA8-F1
#
_entry.id   AF-A0A966XHA8-F1
#
_cell.length_a   1.000
_cell.length_b   1.000
_cell.length_c   1.000
_cell.angle_alpha   90.00
_cell.angle_beta   90.00
_cell.angle_gamma   90.00
#
_symmetry.space_group_name_H-M   'P 1'
#
loop_
_entity.id
_entity.type
_entity.pdbx_description
1 polymer ?
#
loop_
_entity_poly.entity_id
_entity_poly.type
_entity_poly.pdbx_seq_one_letter_code
_entity_poly.pdbx_strand_id
1 'polypeptide(L)'
;MAKGDKKYSKTVKDTKTGRKKTVRYGAKGHSIAPGTSKGDSYCARSYGQMKKHPKAAKNPNSPLRLSRAKWKCSSKKSRRS
;
A
#
# COMPACT_ATOMS: atom_id res chain seq x y z
N MET A 1 -6.44 -16.34 0.31
CA MET A 1 -6.18 -15.00 0.90
C MET A 1 -7.49 -14.44 1.43
N ALA A 2 -7.78 -14.64 2.72
CA ALA A 2 -9.04 -14.22 3.32
C ALA A 2 -9.17 -12.68 3.29
N LYS A 3 -10.36 -12.18 2.95
CA LYS A 3 -10.66 -10.73 2.87
C LYS A 3 -10.67 -10.04 4.26
N GLY A 4 -10.39 -10.78 5.34
CA GLY A 4 -10.45 -10.35 6.75
C GLY A 4 -9.12 -9.88 7.36
N ASP A 5 -7.98 -10.16 6.72
CA ASP A 5 -6.65 -9.92 7.32
C ASP A 5 -6.09 -8.51 7.04
N LYS A 6 -6.90 -7.64 6.42
CA LYS A 6 -6.46 -6.32 5.97
C LYS A 6 -7.01 -5.21 6.86
N LYS A 7 -6.12 -4.35 7.37
CA LYS A 7 -6.44 -3.31 8.35
C LYS A 7 -7.09 -2.08 7.75
N TYR A 8 -6.71 -1.70 6.53
CA TYR A 8 -7.16 -0.45 5.91
C TYR A 8 -8.04 -0.71 4.70
N SER A 9 -8.98 0.20 4.46
CA SER A 9 -9.80 0.24 3.27
C SER A 9 -9.75 1.64 2.65
N LYS A 10 -9.87 1.72 1.33
CA LYS A 10 -10.10 2.97 0.60
C LYS A 10 -11.19 2.72 -0.42
N THR A 11 -12.23 3.53 -0.36
CA THR A 11 -13.27 3.55 -1.39
C THR A 11 -12.77 4.40 -2.54
N VAL A 12 -12.75 3.80 -3.73
CA VAL A 12 -12.30 4.45 -4.96
C VAL A 12 -13.52 4.56 -5.86
N LYS A 13 -13.87 5.78 -6.26
CA LYS A 13 -14.92 6.03 -7.25
C LYS A 13 -14.29 5.98 -8.64
N ASP A 14 -14.86 5.16 -9.51
CA ASP A 14 -14.53 5.17 -10.92
C ASP A 14 -15.24 6.38 -11.57
N THR A 15 -14.48 7.30 -12.15
CA THR A 15 -15.01 8.53 -12.74
C THR A 15 -15.71 8.31 -14.07
N LYS A 16 -15.48 7.17 -14.74
CA LYS A 16 -16.08 6.85 -16.04
C LYS A 16 -17.40 6.11 -15.90
N THR A 17 -17.49 5.21 -14.92
CA THR A 17 -18.68 4.36 -14.72
C THR A 17 -19.51 4.72 -13.49
N GLY A 18 -19.01 5.64 -12.64
CA GLY A 18 -19.64 6.00 -11.37
C GLY A 18 -19.57 4.91 -10.29
N ARG A 19 -19.10 3.71 -10.63
CA ARG A 19 -19.04 2.56 -9.73
C ARG A 19 -18.02 2.79 -8.62
N LYS A 20 -18.40 2.46 -7.38
CA LYS A 20 -17.52 2.52 -6.21
C LYS A 20 -16.87 1.16 -6.00
N LYS A 21 -15.55 1.12 -5.90
CA LYS A 21 -14.79 -0.08 -5.56
C LYS A 21 -14.05 0.12 -4.25
N THR A 22 -14.28 -0.77 -3.30
CA THR A 22 -13.56 -0.76 -2.03
C THR A 22 -12.28 -1.58 -2.15
N VAL A 23 -11.14 -0.90 -2.02
CA VAL A 23 -9.82 -1.53 -2.03
C VAL A 23 -9.36 -1.72 -0.59
N ARG A 24 -9.16 -2.97 -0.18
CA ARG A 24 -8.60 -3.32 1.14
C ARG A 24 -7.09 -3.53 1.04
N TYR A 25 -6.32 -2.96 1.98
CA TYR A 25 -4.85 -2.93 1.97
C TYR A 25 -4.24 -2.89 3.39
N GLY A 26 -2.95 -3.23 3.49
CA GLY A 26 -2.19 -3.31 4.74
C GLY A 26 -2.61 -4.49 5.64
N ALA A 27 -1.66 -5.15 6.29
CA ALA A 27 -1.93 -6.30 7.15
C ALA A 27 -2.39 -5.88 8.55
N LYS A 28 -3.36 -6.62 9.11
CA LYS A 28 -3.81 -6.50 10.50
C LYS A 28 -2.70 -6.98 11.45
N GLY A 29 -2.53 -6.33 12.59
CA GLY A 29 -1.48 -6.66 13.57
C GLY A 29 -0.12 -5.97 13.38
N HIS A 30 0.11 -5.30 12.24
CA HIS A 30 1.33 -4.50 12.05
C HIS A 30 1.12 -3.02 12.36
N SER A 31 2.01 -2.47 13.17
CA SER A 31 2.08 -1.03 13.46
C SER A 31 2.89 -0.31 12.39
N ILE A 32 2.32 0.75 11.83
CA ILE A 32 2.96 1.56 10.80
C ILE A 32 3.93 2.51 11.49
N ALA A 33 5.22 2.34 11.22
CA ALA A 33 6.31 3.09 11.84
C ALA A 33 7.22 3.67 10.75
N PRO A 34 6.85 4.78 10.10
CA PRO A 34 7.67 5.42 9.08
C PRO A 34 8.90 6.08 9.73
N GLY A 35 10.03 6.09 9.04
CA GLY A 35 11.29 6.66 9.53
C GLY A 35 12.09 5.76 10.48
N THR A 36 11.62 4.52 10.69
CA THR A 36 12.29 3.49 11.50
C THR A 36 12.89 2.39 10.62
N SER A 37 13.79 1.58 11.17
CA SER A 37 14.33 0.38 10.49
C SER A 37 13.24 -0.57 10.01
N LYS A 38 12.13 -0.68 10.76
CA LYS A 38 10.94 -1.47 10.38
C LYS A 38 10.26 -0.88 9.14
N GLY A 39 10.11 0.45 9.09
CA GLY A 39 9.55 1.16 7.93
C GLY A 39 10.40 1.02 6.69
N ASP A 40 11.71 1.13 6.81
CA ASP A 40 12.65 0.96 5.70
C ASP A 40 12.64 -0.48 5.16
N SER A 41 12.64 -1.47 6.07
CA SER A 41 12.52 -2.88 5.71
C SER A 41 11.21 -3.17 4.97
N TYR A 42 10.11 -2.52 5.37
CA TYR A 42 8.85 -2.60 4.65
C TYR A 42 8.94 -1.97 3.26
N CYS A 43 9.44 -0.74 3.15
CA CYS A 43 9.54 -0.02 1.88
C CYS A 43 10.45 -0.73 0.88
N ALA A 44 11.55 -1.35 1.33
CA ALA A 44 12.47 -2.12 0.51
C ALA A 44 11.80 -3.39 -0.06
N ARG A 45 11.17 -4.21 0.79
CA ARG A 45 10.41 -5.40 0.35
C ARG A 45 9.29 -5.02 -0.61
N SER A 46 8.54 -3.97 -0.26
CA SER A 46 7.44 -3.46 -1.07
C SER A 46 7.91 -2.94 -2.44
N TYR A 47 9.11 -2.36 -2.51
CA TYR A 47 9.70 -1.93 -3.78
C TYR A 47 10.04 -3.11 -4.69
N GLY A 48 10.53 -4.23 -4.14
CA GLY A 48 10.69 -5.48 -4.89
C GLY A 48 9.36 -6.00 -5.45
N GLN A 49 8.29 -5.91 -4.65
CA GLN A 49 6.94 -6.29 -5.09
C GLN A 49 6.40 -5.39 -6.21
N MET A 50 6.74 -4.09 -6.21
CA MET A 50 6.37 -3.20 -7.33
C MET A 50 7.00 -3.65 -8.65
N LYS A 51 8.24 -4.15 -8.62
CA LYS A 51 8.91 -4.65 -9.83
C LYS A 51 8.24 -5.91 -10.38
N LYS A 52 7.82 -6.82 -9.49
CA LYS A 52 7.11 -8.05 -9.87
C LYS A 52 5.67 -7.80 -10.33
N HIS A 53 5.04 -6.74 -9.83
CA HIS A 53 3.65 -6.40 -10.14
C HIS A 53 3.52 -5.02 -10.80
N PRO A 54 3.94 -4.87 -12.08
CA PRO A 54 3.93 -3.59 -12.78
C PRO A 54 2.51 -3.02 -12.93
N LYS A 55 1.49 -3.87 -13.10
CA LYS A 55 0.08 -3.44 -13.16
C LYS A 55 -0.37 -2.78 -11.85
N ALA A 56 0.03 -3.35 -10.71
CA ALA A 56 -0.27 -2.77 -9.40
C ALA A 56 0.57 -1.52 -9.11
N ALA A 57 1.81 -1.46 -9.62
CA ALA A 57 2.66 -0.28 -9.49
C ALA A 57 2.12 0.92 -10.28
N LYS A 58 1.56 0.69 -11.48
CA LYS A 58 0.96 1.74 -12.33
C LYS A 58 -0.33 2.32 -11.73
N ASN A 59 -1.13 1.51 -11.04
CA ASN A 59 -2.40 1.99 -10.48
C ASN A 59 -2.19 2.64 -9.09
N PRO A 60 -2.44 3.96 -8.93
CA PRO A 60 -2.24 4.66 -7.65
C PRO A 60 -3.20 4.21 -6.55
N ASN A 61 -4.34 3.64 -6.93
CA ASN A 61 -5.36 3.11 -6.02
C ASN A 61 -5.18 1.60 -5.79
N SER A 62 -4.06 1.00 -6.21
CA SER A 62 -3.77 -0.40 -5.92
C SER A 62 -3.50 -0.61 -4.42
N PRO A 63 -3.78 -1.81 -3.87
CA PRO A 63 -3.46 -2.11 -2.48
C PRO A 63 -1.99 -1.83 -2.12
N LEU A 64 -1.07 -2.13 -3.04
CA LEU A 64 0.36 -1.93 -2.84
C LEU A 64 0.74 -0.45 -2.73
N ARG A 65 0.25 0.41 -3.64
CA ARG A 65 0.51 1.85 -3.60
C ARG A 65 -0.11 2.51 -2.37
N LEU A 66 -1.33 2.10 -2.01
CA LEU A 66 -2.01 2.59 -0.81
C LEU A 66 -1.25 2.21 0.47
N SER A 67 -0.75 0.98 0.57
CA SER A 67 0.10 0.60 1.70
C SER A 67 1.39 1.41 1.73
N ARG A 68 2.11 1.54 0.61
CA ARG A 68 3.35 2.35 0.54
C ARG A 68 3.14 3.80 0.94
N ALA A 69 2.03 4.41 0.52
CA ALA A 69 1.68 5.77 0.88
C ALA A 69 1.48 5.90 2.40
N LYS A 70 0.80 4.94 3.02
CA LYS A 70 0.58 4.92 4.48
C LYS A 70 1.90 4.76 5.26
N TRP A 71 2.83 3.96 4.75
CA TRP A 71 4.19 3.81 5.29
C TRP A 71 5.15 4.97 4.91
N LYS A 72 4.65 6.03 4.26
CA LYS A 72 5.43 7.18 3.77
C LYS A 72 6.66 6.77 2.94
N CYS A 73 6.58 5.66 2.19
CA CYS A 73 7.69 5.19 1.34
C CYS A 73 7.93 6.15 0.17
N SER A 74 9.15 6.70 0.04
CA SER A 74 9.56 7.41 -1.18
C SER A 74 10.16 6.45 -2.21
N SER A 75 10.87 5.43 -1.75
CA SER A 75 11.58 4.48 -2.62
C SER A 75 11.75 3.13 -1.91
N LYS A 76 12.99 2.70 -1.68
CA LYS A 76 13.32 1.57 -0.80
C LYS A 76 13.28 1.97 0.68
N LYS A 77 13.23 3.26 1.00
CA LYS A 77 13.19 3.77 2.38
C LYS A 77 11.87 4.48 2.68
N SER A 78 11.53 4.51 3.96
CA SER A 78 10.44 5.28 4.54
C SER A 78 10.93 6.68 4.89
N ARG A 79 10.10 7.71 4.68
CA ARG A 79 10.42 9.06 5.12
C ARG A 79 10.19 9.17 6.62
N ARG A 80 11.11 9.81 7.34
CA ARG A 80 10.83 10.29 8.70
C ARG A 80 9.71 11.33 8.61
N SER A 81 8.77 11.23 9.54
CA SER A 81 7.60 12.11 9.61
C SER A 81 8.02 13.55 9.83
#